data_AF-A0A2E6QPP7-F1
#
_entry.id   AF-A0A2E6QPP7-F1
#
_cell.length_a   1.000
_cell.length_b   1.000
_cell.length_c   1.000
_cell.angle_alpha   90.00
_cell.angle_beta   90.00
_cell.angle_gamma   90.00
#
_symmetry.space_group_name_H-M   'P 1'
#
loop_
_entity.id
_entity.type
_entity.pdbx_description
1 polymer ?
#
loop_
_entity_poly.entity_id
_entity_poly.type
_entity_poly.pdbx_seq_one_letter_code
_entity_poly.pdbx_strand_id
1 'polypeptide(L)'
;MIQKKNLFILLSITLLSCYNRSFENFNFDLLTIDKNVTQLNTKFIEGLDPLKFEELLADWNFTSKDQSFSSEKIINKEFIKKNYGVLYTINVEGNLKIKSLQFTIESESEINESKLDFLIKAVSIRIPQVDIDKIKNWTKQNIPIINEKFSKATILSNIYYRLQKPEKNKYSLHIKNYGS
;
A
#
# COMPACT_ATOMS: atom_id res chain seq x y z
N MET A 1 -3.98 47.96 10.07
CA MET A 1 -3.05 47.36 11.06
C MET A 1 -3.54 45.97 11.41
N ILE A 2 -3.02 44.93 10.76
CA ILE A 2 -3.35 43.54 11.14
C ILE A 2 -2.63 43.27 12.47
N GLN A 3 -3.39 43.06 13.54
CA GLN A 3 -2.82 42.77 14.86
C GLN A 3 -1.98 41.49 14.77
N LYS A 4 -0.70 41.57 15.21
CA LYS A 4 0.27 40.45 15.16
C LYS A 4 -0.25 39.13 15.74
N LYS A 5 -1.20 39.17 16.68
CA LYS A 5 -1.87 37.99 17.26
C LYS A 5 -2.74 37.23 16.24
N ASN A 6 -3.48 37.93 15.38
CA ASN A 6 -4.34 37.28 14.38
C ASN A 6 -3.53 36.60 13.26
N LEU A 7 -2.35 37.14 12.93
CA LEU A 7 -1.43 36.51 11.99
C LEU A 7 -0.84 35.20 12.55
N PHE A 8 -0.53 35.16 13.85
CA PHE A 8 0.03 33.97 14.51
C PHE A 8 -0.99 32.83 14.64
N ILE A 9 -2.26 33.17 14.91
CA ILE A 9 -3.36 32.21 14.95
C ILE A 9 -3.64 31.65 13.56
N LEU A 10 -3.66 32.50 12.52
CA LEU A 10 -3.85 32.04 11.15
C LEU A 10 -2.69 31.14 10.68
N LEU A 11 -1.44 31.51 10.99
CA LEU A 11 -0.27 30.68 10.68
C LEU A 11 -0.32 29.33 11.41
N SER A 12 -0.67 29.32 12.69
CA SER A 12 -0.77 28.08 13.46
C SER A 12 -1.90 27.18 12.96
N ILE A 13 -3.05 27.73 12.57
CA ILE A 13 -4.14 26.95 11.94
C ILE A 13 -3.70 26.39 10.58
N THR A 14 -3.01 27.16 9.74
CA THR A 14 -2.49 26.66 8.45
C THR A 14 -1.39 25.61 8.64
N LEU A 15 -0.53 25.77 9.64
CA LEU A 15 0.53 24.80 10.00
C LEU A 15 -0.08 23.52 10.56
N LEU A 16 -1.10 23.60 11.43
CA LEU A 16 -1.84 22.44 11.93
C LEU A 16 -2.64 21.73 10.83
N SER A 17 -3.23 22.47 9.89
CA SER A 17 -3.96 21.86 8.76
C SER A 17 -3.05 21.19 7.73
N CYS A 18 -1.80 21.66 7.60
CA CYS A 18 -0.80 20.98 6.78
C CYS A 18 -0.19 19.75 7.46
N TYR A 19 -0.21 19.67 8.80
CA TYR A 19 0.50 18.62 9.53
C TYR A 19 -0.31 17.37 9.88
N ASN A 20 -1.63 17.35 9.68
CA ASN A 20 -2.46 16.23 10.14
C ASN A 20 -3.38 15.69 9.03
N ARG A 21 -2.78 15.13 7.96
CA ARG A 21 -3.54 14.19 7.11
C ARG A 21 -3.82 12.94 7.93
N SER A 22 -5.09 12.71 8.29
CA SER A 22 -5.51 11.46 8.92
C SER A 22 -5.12 10.28 8.03
N PHE A 23 -4.52 9.24 8.63
CA PHE A 23 -4.20 7.99 7.92
C PHE A 23 -5.44 7.32 7.33
N GLU A 24 -6.64 7.63 7.82
CA GLU A 24 -7.90 7.21 7.23
C GLU A 24 -8.08 7.71 5.79
N ASN A 25 -7.44 8.82 5.43
CA ASN A 25 -7.47 9.38 4.08
C ASN A 25 -6.32 8.88 3.19
N PHE A 26 -5.46 7.97 3.69
CA PHE A 26 -4.40 7.36 2.91
C PHE A 26 -4.98 6.64 1.69
N ASN A 27 -4.43 6.88 0.50
CA ASN A 27 -4.87 6.24 -0.72
C ASN A 27 -3.72 6.19 -1.75
N PHE A 28 -3.70 5.11 -2.53
CA PHE A 28 -2.76 4.89 -3.63
C PHE A 28 -3.20 5.52 -4.95
N ASP A 29 -4.38 6.16 -5.03
CA ASP A 29 -4.85 6.87 -6.23
C ASP A 29 -3.91 8.00 -6.68
N LEU A 30 -3.04 8.49 -5.80
CA LEU A 30 -2.02 9.51 -6.11
C LEU A 30 -0.81 8.96 -6.87
N LEU A 31 -0.63 7.63 -6.94
CA LEU A 31 0.45 7.04 -7.73
C LEU A 31 0.21 7.31 -9.22
N THR A 32 1.16 8.00 -9.83
CA THR A 32 1.17 8.16 -11.29
C THR A 32 1.56 6.82 -11.92
N ILE A 33 0.72 6.30 -12.80
CA ILE A 33 0.92 5.00 -13.44
C ILE A 33 0.95 5.21 -14.96
N ASP A 34 1.92 4.57 -15.62
CA ASP A 34 1.89 4.45 -17.07
C ASP A 34 0.82 3.44 -17.48
N LYS A 35 -0.23 3.91 -18.15
CA LYS A 35 -1.39 3.10 -18.55
C LYS A 35 -1.14 2.26 -19.80
N ASN A 36 -0.09 2.56 -20.57
CA ASN A 36 0.14 1.99 -21.90
C ASN A 36 1.19 0.88 -21.90
N VAL A 37 1.23 0.08 -20.83
CA VAL A 37 2.15 -1.05 -20.67
C VAL A 37 1.40 -2.36 -20.51
N THR A 38 2.02 -3.44 -20.96
CA THR A 38 1.46 -4.80 -20.86
C THR A 38 2.02 -5.52 -19.64
N GLN A 39 1.18 -6.33 -19.00
CA GLN A 39 1.62 -7.26 -17.95
C GLN A 39 2.06 -8.63 -18.52
N LEU A 40 2.12 -8.79 -19.84
CA LEU A 40 2.54 -10.04 -20.51
C LEU A 40 4.07 -10.13 -20.58
N ASN A 41 4.59 -11.35 -20.44
CA ASN A 41 6.01 -11.68 -20.62
C ASN A 41 6.98 -10.87 -19.72
N THR A 42 6.54 -10.52 -18.52
CA THR A 42 7.34 -9.78 -17.54
C THR A 42 7.18 -10.39 -16.15
N LYS A 43 8.24 -10.31 -15.35
CA LYS A 43 8.23 -10.72 -13.93
C LYS A 43 7.87 -9.55 -13.00
N PHE A 44 7.69 -8.35 -13.55
CA PHE A 44 7.45 -7.11 -12.81
C PHE A 44 5.98 -6.68 -12.90
N ILE A 45 5.55 -5.87 -11.94
CA ILE A 45 4.30 -5.15 -12.00
C ILE A 45 4.56 -3.89 -12.85
N GLU A 46 4.26 -3.95 -14.14
CA GLU A 46 4.59 -2.86 -15.06
C GLU A 46 3.68 -1.65 -14.81
N GLY A 47 4.23 -0.46 -15.06
CA GLY A 47 3.52 0.81 -14.92
C GLY A 47 3.61 1.44 -13.53
N LEU A 48 4.23 0.76 -12.57
CA LEU A 48 4.56 1.31 -11.25
C LEU A 48 6.04 1.69 -11.16
N ASP A 49 6.28 2.96 -10.85
CA ASP A 49 7.62 3.49 -10.58
C ASP A 49 7.97 3.31 -9.09
N PRO A 50 9.04 2.55 -8.75
CA PRO A 50 9.44 2.35 -7.36
C PRO A 50 9.75 3.65 -6.60
N LEU A 51 10.31 4.66 -7.27
CA LEU A 51 10.68 5.93 -6.62
C LEU A 51 9.42 6.72 -6.23
N LYS A 52 8.46 6.83 -7.15
CA LYS A 52 7.16 7.48 -6.84
C LYS A 52 6.38 6.72 -5.78
N PHE A 53 6.49 5.39 -5.76
CA PHE A 53 5.89 4.57 -4.72
C PHE A 53 6.50 4.89 -3.35
N GLU A 54 7.83 4.96 -3.27
CA GLU A 54 8.55 5.33 -2.06
C GLU A 54 8.23 6.76 -1.59
N GLU A 55 8.21 7.74 -2.50
CA GLU A 55 7.82 9.13 -2.20
C GLU A 55 6.42 9.19 -1.58
N LEU A 56 5.44 8.48 -2.16
CA LEU A 56 4.09 8.41 -1.58
C LEU A 56 4.12 7.82 -0.17
N LEU A 57 4.88 6.74 0.07
CA LEU A 57 4.95 6.14 1.40
C LEU A 57 5.61 7.09 2.41
N ALA A 58 6.64 7.81 2.01
CA ALA A 58 7.30 8.83 2.83
C ALA A 58 6.33 9.98 3.18
N ASP A 59 5.56 10.48 2.21
CA ASP A 59 4.52 11.50 2.42
C ASP A 59 3.46 11.09 3.44
N TRP A 60 3.24 9.78 3.58
CA TRP A 60 2.32 9.19 4.55
C TRP A 60 2.99 8.70 5.83
N ASN A 61 4.22 9.17 6.08
CA ASN A 61 5.03 8.87 7.27
C ASN A 61 5.23 7.35 7.48
N PHE A 62 5.49 6.61 6.41
CA PHE A 62 6.13 5.30 6.52
C PHE A 62 7.64 5.50 6.62
N THR A 63 8.29 4.71 7.46
CA THR A 63 9.75 4.68 7.62
C THR A 63 10.32 3.42 7.00
N SER A 64 11.43 3.53 6.30
CA SER A 64 12.22 2.39 5.80
C SER A 64 13.68 2.53 6.20
N LYS A 65 14.44 1.43 6.13
CA LYS A 65 15.90 1.51 6.21
C LYS A 65 16.47 2.22 4.99
N ASP A 66 17.66 2.81 5.14
CA ASP A 66 18.42 3.44 4.06
C ASP A 66 18.92 2.37 3.07
N GLN A 67 18.04 1.95 2.18
CA GLN A 67 18.34 1.05 1.09
C GLN A 67 17.64 1.58 -0.16
N SER A 68 18.39 1.92 -1.20
CA SER A 68 17.81 2.45 -2.43
C SER A 68 17.64 1.33 -3.46
N PHE A 69 16.59 1.42 -4.28
CA PHE A 69 16.46 0.56 -5.45
C PHE A 69 17.59 0.86 -6.45
N SER A 70 18.26 -0.17 -6.95
CA SER A 70 19.30 -0.05 -7.98
C SER A 70 18.99 -0.97 -9.16
N SER A 71 19.63 -0.77 -10.31
CA SER A 71 19.48 -1.64 -11.50
C SER A 71 20.07 -3.03 -11.29
N GLU A 72 21.11 -3.13 -10.47
CA GLU A 72 22.02 -4.27 -10.41
C GLU A 72 21.45 -5.46 -9.63
N LYS A 73 20.58 -5.21 -8.65
CA LYS A 73 20.12 -6.26 -7.72
C LYS A 73 18.67 -6.07 -7.31
N ILE A 74 17.93 -7.19 -7.28
CA ILE A 74 16.62 -7.26 -6.63
C ILE A 74 16.84 -7.21 -5.11
N ILE A 75 16.23 -6.23 -4.46
CA ILE A 75 16.22 -6.06 -3.01
C ILE A 75 14.79 -6.22 -2.48
N ASN A 76 14.67 -6.49 -1.19
CA ASN A 76 13.41 -6.39 -0.47
C ASN A 76 13.53 -5.20 0.48
N LYS A 77 12.71 -4.17 0.24
CA LYS A 77 12.66 -2.96 1.06
C LYS A 77 11.38 -2.98 1.90
N GLU A 78 11.57 -2.87 3.21
CA GLU A 78 10.49 -2.86 4.19
C GLU A 78 10.15 -1.41 4.58
N PHE A 79 8.87 -1.07 4.47
CA PHE A 79 8.29 0.20 4.93
C PHE A 79 7.34 -0.08 6.09
N ILE A 80 7.51 0.66 7.18
CA ILE A 80 6.76 0.45 8.43
C ILE A 80 6.06 1.73 8.84
N LYS A 81 4.83 1.61 9.31
CA LYS A 81 4.10 2.65 10.01
C LYS A 81 3.37 2.06 11.21
N LYS A 82 3.52 2.68 12.39
CA LYS A 82 2.77 2.32 13.60
C LYS A 82 1.71 3.36 13.89
N ASN A 83 0.47 2.95 14.15
CA ASN A 83 -0.61 3.84 14.52
C ASN A 83 -1.56 3.17 15.53
N TYR A 84 -1.80 3.79 16.69
CA TYR A 84 -2.73 3.32 17.72
C TYR A 84 -2.67 1.79 18.02
N GLY A 85 -1.46 1.23 18.21
CA GLY A 85 -1.30 -0.20 18.50
C GLY A 85 -1.50 -1.14 17.31
N VAL A 86 -1.49 -0.59 16.09
CA VAL A 86 -1.51 -1.33 14.82
C VAL A 86 -0.20 -1.06 14.07
N LEU A 87 0.41 -2.12 13.57
CA LEU A 87 1.58 -2.10 12.72
C LEU A 87 1.14 -2.33 11.27
N TYR A 88 1.46 -1.38 10.40
CA TYR A 88 1.29 -1.50 8.96
C TYR A 88 2.67 -1.69 8.33
N THR A 89 2.84 -2.77 7.59
CA THR A 89 4.09 -3.09 6.90
C THR A 89 3.84 -3.24 5.41
N ILE A 90 4.70 -2.65 4.59
CA ILE A 90 4.72 -2.82 3.14
C ILE A 90 6.10 -3.32 2.77
N ASN A 91 6.20 -4.55 2.26
CA ASN A 91 7.42 -5.09 1.70
C ASN A 91 7.37 -4.95 0.18
N VAL A 92 8.40 -4.33 -0.38
CA VAL A 92 8.56 -4.13 -1.82
C VAL A 92 9.77 -4.92 -2.28
N GLU A 93 9.52 -5.99 -3.04
CA GLU A 93 10.59 -6.70 -3.74
C GLU A 93 10.76 -6.07 -5.11
N GLY A 94 11.97 -5.62 -5.44
CA GLY A 94 12.21 -4.95 -6.71
C GLY A 94 13.64 -4.47 -6.92
N ASN A 95 13.87 -3.94 -8.10
CA ASN A 95 15.05 -3.20 -8.50
C ASN A 95 14.56 -1.82 -9.01
N LEU A 96 15.03 -1.32 -10.16
CA LEU A 96 14.36 -0.19 -10.84
C LEU A 96 12.91 -0.47 -11.29
N LYS A 97 12.41 -1.68 -11.10
CA LYS A 97 11.00 -2.06 -11.25
C LYS A 97 10.51 -2.85 -10.06
N ILE A 98 9.22 -2.71 -9.75
CA ILE A 98 8.55 -3.46 -8.69
C ILE A 98 8.26 -4.88 -9.18
N LYS A 99 8.74 -5.89 -8.46
CA LYS A 99 8.47 -7.31 -8.75
C LYS A 99 7.29 -7.83 -7.94
N SER A 100 7.24 -7.52 -6.65
CA SER A 100 6.14 -7.89 -5.78
C SER A 100 5.92 -6.87 -4.66
N LEU A 101 4.69 -6.82 -4.17
CA LEU A 101 4.25 -5.98 -3.06
C LEU A 101 3.51 -6.82 -2.03
N GLN A 102 3.91 -6.74 -0.77
CA GLN A 102 3.20 -7.39 0.32
C GLN A 102 2.79 -6.37 1.37
N PHE A 103 1.48 -6.23 1.57
CA PHE A 103 0.85 -5.36 2.56
C PHE A 103 0.44 -6.21 3.75
N THR A 104 0.85 -5.82 4.95
CA THR A 104 0.54 -6.54 6.18
C THR A 104 0.00 -5.58 7.23
N ILE A 105 -1.04 -6.01 7.93
CA ILE A 105 -1.59 -5.35 9.10
C ILE A 105 -1.47 -6.32 10.26
N GLU A 106 -0.89 -5.85 11.36
CA GLU A 106 -0.74 -6.62 12.58
C GLU A 106 -1.16 -5.78 13.78
N SER A 107 -1.85 -6.36 14.75
CA SER A 107 -2.26 -5.64 15.96
C SER A 107 -2.24 -6.57 17.18
N GLU A 108 -1.95 -6.01 18.35
CA GLU A 108 -2.06 -6.72 19.63
C GLU A 108 -3.53 -7.07 19.95
N SER A 109 -4.46 -6.28 19.43
CA SER A 109 -5.91 -6.44 19.59
C SER A 109 -6.57 -6.98 18.33
N GLU A 110 -7.82 -7.42 18.45
CA GLU A 110 -8.61 -7.84 17.29
C GLU A 110 -8.70 -6.70 16.25
N ILE A 111 -8.47 -7.05 14.99
CA ILE A 111 -8.49 -6.12 13.86
C ILE A 111 -9.93 -5.96 13.42
N ASN A 112 -10.47 -4.74 13.55
CA ASN A 112 -11.80 -4.37 13.07
C ASN A 112 -11.79 -4.02 11.57
N GLU A 113 -12.98 -3.83 11.00
CA GLU A 113 -13.14 -3.53 9.57
C GLU A 113 -12.44 -2.24 9.13
N SER A 114 -12.40 -1.20 9.98
CA SER A 114 -11.75 0.07 9.62
C SER A 114 -10.24 -0.07 9.43
N LYS A 115 -9.57 -0.92 10.22
CA LYS A 115 -8.15 -1.23 10.03
C LYS A 115 -7.93 -2.02 8.74
N LEU A 116 -8.82 -2.97 8.44
CA LEU A 116 -8.77 -3.81 7.23
C LEU A 116 -8.91 -3.02 5.92
N ASP A 117 -9.47 -1.82 5.99
CA ASP A 117 -9.54 -0.89 4.87
C ASP A 117 -8.17 -0.58 4.24
N PHE A 118 -7.07 -0.70 4.99
CA PHE A 118 -5.72 -0.60 4.42
C PHE A 118 -5.44 -1.65 3.33
N LEU A 119 -5.95 -2.89 3.45
CA LEU A 119 -5.82 -3.90 2.39
C LEU A 119 -6.71 -3.59 1.18
N ILE A 120 -7.87 -2.99 1.42
CA ILE A 120 -8.76 -2.52 0.34
C ILE A 120 -8.12 -1.35 -0.41
N LYS A 121 -7.45 -0.44 0.30
CA LYS A 121 -6.65 0.63 -0.29
C LYS A 121 -5.49 0.05 -1.09
N ALA A 122 -4.78 -0.96 -0.58
CA ALA A 122 -3.67 -1.59 -1.30
C ALA A 122 -4.09 -2.18 -2.67
N VAL A 123 -5.24 -2.86 -2.77
CA VAL A 123 -5.75 -3.32 -4.09
C VAL A 123 -6.26 -2.18 -4.99
N SER A 124 -6.32 -0.94 -4.50
CA SER A 124 -6.66 0.25 -5.28
C SER A 124 -5.50 0.78 -6.13
N ILE A 125 -4.29 0.26 -5.95
CA ILE A 125 -3.14 0.61 -6.79
C ILE A 125 -3.52 0.31 -8.25
N ARG A 126 -3.55 1.32 -9.11
CA ARG A 126 -4.04 1.18 -10.49
C ARG A 126 -3.01 0.49 -11.37
N ILE A 127 -3.00 -0.84 -11.35
CA ILE A 127 -2.14 -1.60 -12.26
C ILE A 127 -2.78 -1.62 -13.66
N PRO A 128 -2.03 -1.32 -14.74
CA PRO A 128 -2.54 -1.33 -16.11
C PRO A 128 -3.23 -2.66 -16.45
N GLN A 129 -4.33 -2.57 -17.19
CA GLN A 129 -5.14 -3.71 -17.64
C GLN A 129 -5.90 -4.46 -16.53
N VAL A 130 -5.71 -4.13 -15.24
CA VAL A 130 -6.46 -4.72 -14.13
C VAL A 130 -7.76 -3.97 -13.88
N ASP A 131 -8.88 -4.70 -13.77
CA ASP A 131 -10.15 -4.16 -13.27
C ASP A 131 -10.07 -3.98 -11.75
N ILE A 132 -9.84 -2.74 -11.33
CA ILE A 132 -9.63 -2.36 -9.92
C ILE A 132 -10.90 -2.54 -9.07
N ASP A 133 -12.08 -2.26 -9.63
CA ASP A 133 -13.33 -2.39 -8.88
C ASP A 133 -13.67 -3.85 -8.62
N LYS A 134 -13.39 -4.71 -9.60
CA LYS A 134 -13.53 -6.17 -9.45
C LYS A 134 -12.63 -6.70 -8.34
N ILE A 135 -11.35 -6.32 -8.29
CA ILE A 135 -10.43 -6.82 -7.25
C ILE A 135 -10.75 -6.23 -5.86
N LYS A 136 -11.19 -4.96 -5.78
CA LYS A 136 -11.69 -4.36 -4.54
C LYS A 136 -12.86 -5.15 -3.97
N ASN A 137 -13.87 -5.43 -4.80
CA ASN A 137 -15.04 -6.20 -4.39
C ASN A 137 -14.68 -7.63 -3.99
N TRP A 138 -13.82 -8.29 -4.77
CA TRP A 138 -13.29 -9.61 -4.40
C TRP A 138 -12.59 -9.57 -3.05
N THR A 139 -11.76 -8.56 -2.78
CA THR A 139 -11.01 -8.46 -1.52
C THR A 139 -11.95 -8.28 -0.33
N LYS A 140 -12.93 -7.36 -0.43
CA LYS A 140 -13.96 -7.15 0.61
C LYS A 140 -14.74 -8.43 0.93
N GLN A 141 -15.13 -9.17 -0.09
CA GLN A 141 -15.89 -10.43 0.07
C GLN A 141 -15.06 -11.55 0.72
N ASN A 142 -13.74 -11.58 0.50
CA ASN A 142 -12.89 -12.68 0.95
C ASN A 142 -12.20 -12.43 2.29
N ILE A 143 -12.07 -11.17 2.76
CA ILE A 143 -11.51 -10.84 4.08
C ILE A 143 -12.22 -11.60 5.23
N PRO A 144 -13.57 -11.68 5.29
CA PRO A 144 -14.25 -12.41 6.37
C PRO A 144 -14.08 -13.93 6.31
N ILE A 145 -13.68 -14.47 5.15
CA ILE A 145 -13.64 -15.92 4.88
C ILE A 145 -12.27 -16.51 5.22
N ILE A 146 -11.20 -15.73 5.09
CA ILE A 146 -9.83 -16.19 5.36
C ILE A 146 -9.57 -16.40 6.85
N ASN A 147 -8.73 -17.39 7.15
CA ASN A 147 -8.27 -17.70 8.50
C ASN A 147 -6.85 -18.30 8.47
N GLU A 148 -6.32 -18.66 9.64
CA GLU A 148 -4.97 -19.23 9.81
C GLU A 148 -4.69 -20.45 8.95
N LYS A 149 -5.73 -21.22 8.61
CA LYS A 149 -5.63 -22.44 7.79
C LYS A 149 -5.96 -22.19 6.32
N PHE A 150 -6.59 -21.07 5.99
CA PHE A 150 -7.21 -20.86 4.69
C PHE A 150 -6.93 -19.47 4.11
N SER A 151 -6.29 -19.46 2.94
CA SER A 151 -6.06 -18.27 2.12
C SER A 151 -6.94 -18.25 0.88
N LYS A 152 -7.19 -17.06 0.34
CA LYS A 152 -7.86 -16.85 -0.95
C LYS A 152 -6.89 -16.21 -1.94
N ALA A 153 -6.98 -16.59 -3.20
CA ALA A 153 -6.18 -15.99 -4.26
C ALA A 153 -6.98 -15.85 -5.55
N THR A 154 -6.59 -14.89 -6.38
CA THR A 154 -7.15 -14.68 -7.72
C THR A 154 -6.12 -14.07 -8.64
N ILE A 155 -6.34 -14.15 -9.95
CA ILE A 155 -5.48 -13.55 -10.98
C ILE A 155 -6.35 -12.69 -11.88
N LEU A 156 -5.92 -11.45 -12.12
CA LEU A 156 -6.53 -10.56 -13.11
C LEU A 156 -5.41 -9.92 -13.94
N SER A 157 -5.48 -10.07 -15.26
CA SER A 157 -4.50 -9.49 -16.20
C SER A 157 -3.05 -9.81 -15.81
N ASN A 158 -2.78 -11.09 -15.52
CA ASN A 158 -1.51 -11.61 -15.00
C ASN A 158 -1.04 -11.04 -13.67
N ILE A 159 -1.85 -10.28 -12.93
CA ILE A 159 -1.53 -9.90 -11.57
C ILE A 159 -2.19 -10.88 -10.61
N TYR A 160 -1.35 -11.60 -9.87
CA TYR A 160 -1.74 -12.51 -8.81
C TYR A 160 -1.94 -11.73 -7.51
N TYR A 161 -3.13 -11.87 -6.94
CA TYR A 161 -3.50 -11.34 -5.64
C TYR A 161 -3.72 -12.51 -4.68
N ARG A 162 -3.06 -12.49 -3.53
CA ARG A 162 -3.26 -13.49 -2.47
C ARG A 162 -3.55 -12.80 -1.15
N LEU A 163 -4.69 -13.13 -0.59
CA LEU A 163 -5.17 -12.64 0.70
C LEU A 163 -5.06 -13.76 1.74
N GLN A 164 -4.46 -13.45 2.88
CA GLN A 164 -4.15 -14.42 3.93
C GLN A 164 -4.41 -13.81 5.31
N LYS A 165 -4.73 -14.67 6.28
CA LYS A 165 -4.73 -14.35 7.72
C LYS A 165 -3.74 -15.28 8.42
N PRO A 166 -2.42 -15.00 8.39
CA PRO A 166 -1.43 -15.93 8.91
C PRO A 166 -1.59 -16.22 10.42
N GLU A 167 -2.12 -15.26 11.17
CA GLU A 167 -2.35 -15.34 12.61
C GLU A 167 -3.65 -14.62 12.98
N LYS A 168 -4.19 -14.88 14.17
CA LYS A 168 -5.46 -14.31 14.67
C LYS A 168 -5.60 -12.80 14.43
N ASN A 169 -4.54 -12.03 14.67
CA ASN A 169 -4.53 -10.57 14.54
C ASN A 169 -3.55 -10.09 13.45
N LYS A 170 -3.40 -10.88 12.38
CA LYS A 170 -2.51 -10.55 11.27
C LYS A 170 -3.16 -10.85 9.94
N TYR A 171 -3.26 -9.84 9.08
CA TYR A 171 -3.74 -9.99 7.72
C TYR A 171 -2.66 -9.57 6.75
N SER A 172 -2.55 -10.29 5.63
CA SER A 172 -1.59 -9.97 4.58
C SER A 172 -2.22 -10.09 3.19
N LEU A 173 -1.87 -9.16 2.32
CA LEU A 173 -2.20 -9.15 0.92
C LEU A 173 -0.91 -9.08 0.11
N HIS A 174 -0.69 -10.09 -0.73
CA HIS A 174 0.44 -10.15 -1.65
C HIS A 174 -0.04 -9.90 -3.08
N ILE A 175 0.63 -9.00 -3.79
CA ILE A 175 0.39 -8.63 -5.18
C ILE A 175 1.70 -8.88 -5.95
N LYS A 176 1.64 -9.67 -7.02
CA LYS A 176 2.79 -9.90 -7.90
C LYS A 176 2.35 -10.20 -9.32
N ASN A 177 3.23 -10.03 -10.30
CA ASN A 177 2.97 -10.57 -11.62
C ASN A 177 3.05 -12.11 -11.59
N TYR A 178 2.09 -12.77 -12.25
CA TYR A 178 1.94 -14.21 -12.39
C TYR A 178 2.71 -14.75 -13.58
N GLY A 179 3.07 -13.90 -14.56
CA GLY A 179 3.82 -14.24 -15.77
C GLY A 179 5.26 -14.70 -15.55
N SER A 180 5.61 -15.13 -14.33
CA SER A 180 6.92 -15.65 -13.95
C SER A 180 6.83 -16.78 -12.94
#